data_AF-A0A8T7IBJ7-F1
#
_entry.id   AF-A0A8T7IBJ7-F1
#
_cell.length_a   1.000
_cell.length_b   1.000
_cell.length_c   1.000
_cell.angle_alpha   90.00
_cell.angle_beta   90.00
_cell.angle_gamma   90.00
#
_symmetry.space_group_name_H-M   'P 1'
#
loop_
_entity.id
_entity.type
_entity.pdbx_description
1 polymer ?
#
loop_
_entity_poly.entity_id
_entity_poly.type
_entity_poly.pdbx_seq_one_letter_code
_entity_poly.pdbx_strand_id
1 'polypeptide(L)'
;MISRKIVSQLMIVSLIVSLLSATSIFAASDDGIIYEGCRTNTDCSDGVFCNGEEICHVTRVRNNKQKIIKEYGVCKPGLFPCERGWRCINREAICERPCEDRDGDGYKALSCGGDDCDDRDPNRFPGNPEICDANGIDEDCDATTVGDIDKDGDGFISAMCR
;
A
#
# COMPACT_ATOMS: atom_id res chain seq x y z
N MET A 1 64.18 1.76 32.02
CA MET A 1 64.24 2.38 30.68
C MET A 1 62.79 2.68 30.27
N ILE A 2 62.32 3.91 30.49
CA ILE A 2 62.11 4.96 29.46
C ILE A 2 60.96 4.53 28.51
N SER A 3 59.89 5.29 28.25
CA SER A 3 59.36 6.55 28.77
C SER A 3 58.00 6.75 28.08
N ARG A 4 57.02 7.26 28.82
CA ARG A 4 55.93 8.08 28.27
C ARG A 4 56.51 9.15 27.35
N LYS A 5 56.14 9.20 26.08
CA LYS A 5 56.20 10.42 25.24
C LYS A 5 55.18 10.34 24.09
N ILE A 6 54.15 11.21 24.17
CA ILE A 6 53.71 12.09 23.07
C ILE A 6 53.02 11.34 21.90
N VAL A 7 51.69 11.23 21.80
CA VAL A 7 50.75 12.33 21.49
C VAL A 7 51.38 13.45 20.67
N SER A 8 51.73 13.19 19.40
CA SER A 8 51.99 14.26 18.41
C SER A 8 52.13 13.71 17.00
N GLN A 9 51.01 13.62 16.28
CA GLN A 9 50.85 14.26 14.97
C GLN A 9 49.39 14.16 14.52
N LEU A 10 48.52 14.86 15.25
CA LEU A 10 47.46 15.62 14.58
C LEU A 10 48.17 16.57 13.60
N MET A 11 48.27 16.21 12.31
CA MET A 11 48.49 17.14 11.18
C MET A 11 48.36 16.41 9.82
N ILE A 12 47.51 15.39 9.70
CA ILE A 12 47.02 14.96 8.37
C ILE A 12 45.49 14.77 8.44
N VAL A 13 44.82 15.73 9.07
CA VAL A 13 43.43 16.06 8.74
C VAL A 13 43.53 17.26 7.80
N SER A 14 43.44 17.06 6.48
CA SER A 14 42.97 18.13 5.55
C SER A 14 42.97 17.83 4.04
N LEU A 15 43.55 16.75 3.49
CA LEU A 15 43.72 16.69 2.03
C LEU A 15 43.17 15.45 1.29
N ILE A 16 42.16 14.77 1.85
CA ILE A 16 41.37 13.78 1.08
C ILE A 16 39.87 14.05 1.21
N VAL A 17 39.49 15.30 1.50
CA VAL A 17 38.08 15.73 1.59
C VAL A 17 37.71 16.72 0.46
N SER A 18 38.53 16.94 -0.57
CA SER A 18 38.23 18.08 -1.47
C SER A 18 38.61 17.98 -2.96
N LEU A 19 38.93 16.81 -3.55
CA LEU A 19 39.35 16.78 -4.97
C LEU A 19 38.82 15.64 -5.86
N LEU A 20 37.79 14.89 -5.45
CA LEU A 20 36.86 14.32 -6.43
C LEU A 20 35.56 15.09 -6.31
N SER A 21 35.65 16.35 -6.76
CA SER A 21 34.54 17.10 -7.27
C SER A 21 33.61 16.18 -8.04
N ALA A 22 32.33 16.26 -7.70
CA ALA A 22 31.23 15.77 -8.51
C ALA A 22 31.47 16.10 -10.00
N THR A 23 32.07 15.17 -10.74
CA THR A 23 31.73 15.02 -12.14
C THR A 23 30.57 14.07 -12.12
N SER A 24 29.38 14.64 -12.24
CA SER A 24 28.17 13.90 -12.57
C SER A 24 28.53 12.80 -13.55
N ILE A 25 28.21 11.58 -13.16
CA ILE A 25 28.30 10.39 -14.00
C ILE A 25 27.44 10.69 -15.21
N PHE A 26 28.05 11.15 -16.31
CA PHE A 26 27.44 10.93 -17.60
C PHE A 26 27.51 9.42 -17.77
N ALA A 27 26.39 8.73 -17.53
CA ALA A 27 26.20 7.40 -18.05
C ALA A 27 26.22 7.54 -19.58
N ALA A 28 27.42 7.59 -20.16
CA ALA A 28 27.60 7.38 -21.57
C ALA A 28 27.07 5.98 -21.83
N SER A 29 25.90 5.89 -22.47
CA SER A 29 25.53 4.65 -23.14
C SER A 29 26.64 4.40 -24.16
N ASP A 30 27.21 3.19 -24.16
CA ASP A 30 28.28 2.77 -25.07
C ASP A 30 27.87 2.87 -26.57
N ASP A 31 26.62 3.23 -26.86
CA ASP A 31 26.06 3.38 -28.21
C ASP A 31 26.19 4.79 -28.80
N GLY A 32 26.72 5.76 -28.02
CA GLY A 32 26.87 7.17 -28.45
C GLY A 32 25.54 7.93 -28.55
N ILE A 33 24.50 7.45 -27.89
CA ILE A 33 23.18 8.10 -27.81
C ILE A 33 23.20 9.07 -26.62
N ILE A 34 22.89 10.34 -26.87
CA ILE A 34 22.70 11.33 -25.80
C ILE A 34 21.32 11.08 -25.19
N TYR A 35 21.29 10.73 -23.91
CA TYR A 35 20.06 10.55 -23.13
C TYR A 35 19.81 11.78 -22.26
N GLU A 36 18.63 12.38 -22.38
CA GLU A 36 18.19 13.50 -21.54
C GLU A 36 16.83 13.16 -20.91
N GLY A 37 16.71 13.33 -19.59
CA GLY A 37 15.48 13.01 -18.83
C GLY A 37 15.43 11.56 -18.33
N CYS A 38 14.28 10.91 -18.46
CA CYS A 38 14.03 9.53 -18.01
C CYS A 38 14.32 8.48 -19.10
N ARG A 39 14.55 7.21 -18.71
CA ARG A 39 14.63 6.06 -19.64
C ARG A 39 13.55 5.02 -19.36
N THR A 40 13.18 4.88 -18.09
CA THR A 40 12.19 3.93 -17.58
C THR A 40 11.22 4.64 -16.64
N ASN A 41 10.06 4.03 -16.37
CA ASN A 41 9.11 4.54 -15.39
C ASN A 41 9.76 4.69 -14.00
N THR A 42 10.69 3.80 -13.64
CA THR A 42 11.44 3.87 -12.38
C THR A 42 12.27 5.15 -12.26
N ASP A 43 12.77 5.70 -13.37
CA ASP A 43 13.51 6.96 -13.35
C ASP A 43 12.60 8.17 -13.06
N CYS A 44 11.29 8.03 -13.31
CA CYS A 44 10.29 9.04 -13.00
C CYS A 44 9.70 8.87 -11.59
N SER A 45 9.66 7.65 -11.09
CA SER A 45 9.07 7.36 -9.78
C SER A 45 9.65 8.26 -8.67
N ASP A 46 8.76 9.02 -8.02
CA ASP A 46 9.06 9.83 -6.84
C ASP A 46 8.92 9.04 -5.53
N GLY A 47 8.67 7.74 -5.62
CA GLY A 47 8.41 6.85 -4.49
C GLY A 47 7.06 7.08 -3.81
N VAL A 48 6.20 7.93 -4.36
CA VAL A 48 4.83 8.13 -3.89
C VAL A 48 3.94 7.14 -4.64
N PHE A 49 3.23 6.30 -3.90
CA PHE A 49 2.32 5.33 -4.51
C PHE A 49 1.00 6.00 -4.94
N CYS A 50 0.45 6.86 -4.10
CA CYS A 50 -0.92 7.36 -4.25
C CYS A 50 -1.13 8.39 -5.37
N ASN A 51 -0.07 8.93 -5.97
CA ASN A 51 -0.16 9.72 -7.21
C ASN A 51 0.01 8.85 -8.48
N GLY A 52 0.18 7.53 -8.32
CA GLY A 52 0.26 6.58 -9.41
C GLY A 52 1.66 6.35 -9.95
N GLU A 53 1.81 5.28 -10.72
CA GLU A 53 3.07 5.01 -11.44
C GLU A 53 3.30 6.09 -12.51
N GLU A 54 4.36 6.87 -12.34
CA GLU A 54 4.76 7.85 -13.34
C GLU A 54 5.32 7.18 -14.59
N ILE A 55 4.86 7.64 -15.76
CA ILE A 55 5.22 7.04 -17.03
C ILE A 55 6.33 7.85 -17.68
N CYS A 56 7.42 7.17 -18.04
CA CYS A 56 8.46 7.77 -18.87
C CYS A 56 8.06 7.72 -20.34
N HIS A 57 7.71 8.88 -20.89
CA HIS A 57 7.45 9.00 -22.32
C HIS A 57 8.73 9.29 -23.07
N VAL A 58 9.20 8.28 -23.81
CA VAL A 58 10.43 8.33 -24.57
C VAL A 58 10.17 8.73 -26.02
N THR A 59 10.84 9.79 -26.48
CA THR A 59 10.89 10.23 -27.88
C THR A 59 12.24 9.90 -28.48
N ARG A 60 12.24 9.19 -29.62
CA ARG A 60 13.47 8.77 -30.32
C ARG A 60 13.67 9.57 -31.60
N VAL A 61 14.77 10.30 -31.67
CA VAL A 61 15.19 11.04 -32.87
C VAL A 61 16.07 10.15 -33.73
N ARG A 62 15.67 9.98 -35.00
CA ARG A 62 16.40 9.21 -36.00
C ARG A 62 17.05 10.12 -37.02
N ASN A 63 18.21 9.72 -37.54
CA ASN A 63 18.82 10.38 -38.68
C ASN A 63 18.19 9.90 -40.02
N ASN A 64 18.68 10.45 -41.13
CA ASN A 64 18.23 10.13 -42.49
C ASN A 64 18.46 8.66 -42.89
N LYS A 65 19.25 7.91 -42.12
CA LYS A 65 19.49 6.46 -42.28
C LYS A 65 18.69 5.63 -41.27
N GLN A 66 17.66 6.22 -40.64
CA GLN A 66 16.81 5.61 -39.62
C GLN A 66 17.53 5.15 -38.34
N LYS A 67 18.83 5.46 -38.17
CA LYS A 67 19.57 5.18 -36.93
C LYS A 67 19.11 6.14 -35.85
N ILE A 68 18.77 5.62 -34.67
CA ILE A 68 18.49 6.44 -33.48
C ILE A 68 19.79 7.16 -33.10
N ILE A 69 19.72 8.48 -33.01
CA ILE A 69 20.87 9.34 -32.67
C ILE A 69 20.68 10.08 -31.35
N LYS A 70 19.43 10.22 -30.89
CA LYS A 70 19.11 10.85 -29.62
C LYS A 70 17.81 10.31 -29.04
N GLU A 71 17.75 10.21 -27.73
CA GLU A 71 16.56 9.78 -26.99
C GLU A 71 16.25 10.80 -25.88
N TYR A 72 14.99 11.22 -25.82
CA TYR A 72 14.52 12.22 -24.86
C TYR A 72 13.37 11.62 -24.05
N GLY A 73 13.51 11.56 -22.74
CA GLY A 73 12.45 11.10 -21.83
C GLY A 73 11.80 12.26 -21.10
N VAL A 74 10.47 12.24 -21.03
CA VAL A 74 9.69 13.19 -20.22
C VAL A 74 8.80 12.40 -19.27
N CYS A 75 8.92 12.67 -17.98
CA CYS A 75 8.04 12.09 -16.97
C CYS A 75 6.64 12.68 -17.07
N LYS A 76 5.65 11.80 -17.05
CA LYS A 76 4.24 12.17 -16.97
C LYS A 76 3.67 11.62 -15.67
N PRO A 77 2.84 12.41 -14.98
CA PRO A 77 2.23 11.97 -13.73
C PRO A 77 1.41 10.69 -13.96
N GLY A 78 1.40 9.83 -12.96
CA GLY A 78 0.60 8.62 -12.95
C GLY A 78 -0.90 8.89 -12.78
N LEU A 79 -1.68 7.82 -12.95
CA LEU A 79 -3.10 7.81 -12.58
C LEU A 79 -3.25 7.32 -11.15
N PHE A 80 -4.23 7.87 -10.43
CA PHE A 80 -4.57 7.40 -9.09
C PHE A 80 -4.80 5.88 -9.11
N PRO A 81 -4.05 5.09 -8.32
CA PRO A 81 -3.98 3.64 -8.51
C PRO A 81 -5.17 2.88 -7.90
N CYS A 82 -5.94 3.51 -7.00
CA CYS A 82 -6.99 2.85 -6.26
C CYS A 82 -8.38 3.05 -6.88
N GLU A 83 -9.27 2.08 -6.65
CA GLU A 83 -10.67 2.20 -7.03
C GLU A 83 -11.36 3.38 -6.33
N ARG A 84 -12.47 3.85 -6.91
CA ARG A 84 -13.23 4.98 -6.36
C ARG A 84 -13.72 4.62 -4.94
N GLY A 85 -13.38 5.47 -3.97
CA GLY A 85 -13.72 5.27 -2.56
C GLY A 85 -12.64 4.57 -1.74
N TRP A 86 -11.65 3.93 -2.38
CA TRP A 86 -10.57 3.26 -1.67
C TRP A 86 -9.59 4.24 -1.04
N ARG A 87 -9.20 3.96 0.20
CA ARG A 87 -8.18 4.70 0.91
C ARG A 87 -6.82 4.27 0.39
N CYS A 88 -6.08 5.22 -0.14
CA CYS A 88 -4.71 4.95 -0.57
C CYS A 88 -3.72 5.21 0.58
N ILE A 89 -2.81 4.28 0.83
CA ILE A 89 -1.80 4.40 1.87
C ILE A 89 -0.40 4.39 1.25
N ASN A 90 0.25 5.56 1.25
CA ASN A 90 1.55 5.76 0.59
C ASN A 90 2.67 4.89 1.13
N ARG A 91 2.74 4.70 2.46
CA ARG A 91 3.86 4.04 3.12
C ARG A 91 3.90 2.54 2.81
N GLU A 92 2.73 1.91 2.77
CA GLU A 92 2.56 0.47 2.53
C GLU A 92 2.37 0.17 1.04
N ALA A 93 2.18 1.18 0.19
CA ALA A 93 1.90 1.06 -1.24
C ALA A 93 0.69 0.14 -1.52
N ILE A 94 -0.37 0.31 -0.72
CA ILE A 94 -1.60 -0.46 -0.82
C ILE A 94 -2.83 0.43 -0.99
N CYS A 95 -3.85 -0.13 -1.61
CA CYS A 95 -5.21 0.39 -1.63
C CYS A 95 -6.04 -0.41 -0.62
N GLU A 96 -6.58 0.28 0.38
CA GLU A 96 -7.47 -0.30 1.39
C GLU A 96 -8.92 0.06 1.01
N ARG A 97 -9.79 -0.95 0.92
CA ARG A 97 -11.22 -0.73 0.77
C ARG A 97 -11.73 -0.01 2.03
N PRO A 98 -12.51 1.09 1.92
CA PRO A 98 -13.10 1.71 3.10
C PRO A 98 -14.07 0.69 3.68
N CYS A 99 -13.76 0.23 4.88
CA CYS A 99 -14.65 -0.62 5.65
C CYS A 99 -15.24 0.28 6.72
N GLU A 100 -16.23 1.04 6.29
CA GLU A 100 -17.08 1.82 7.17
C GLU A 100 -18.09 0.87 7.80
N ASP A 101 -18.32 1.04 9.09
CA ASP A 101 -19.46 0.51 9.81
C ASP A 101 -20.71 1.19 9.24
N ARG A 102 -21.42 0.48 8.35
CA ARG A 102 -22.41 1.12 7.47
C ARG A 102 -23.71 1.43 8.21
N ASP A 103 -24.08 0.63 9.19
CA ASP A 103 -25.29 0.80 9.99
C ASP A 103 -25.05 1.44 11.36
N GLY A 104 -23.79 1.51 11.81
CA GLY A 104 -23.37 2.26 12.98
C GLY A 104 -23.42 1.46 14.28
N ASP A 105 -23.32 0.14 14.23
CA ASP A 105 -23.35 -0.74 15.40
C ASP A 105 -21.98 -0.91 16.09
N GLY A 106 -20.92 -0.39 15.49
CA GLY A 106 -19.55 -0.44 15.98
C GLY A 106 -18.72 -1.61 15.44
N TYR A 107 -19.28 -2.46 14.59
CA TYR A 107 -18.62 -3.58 13.94
C TYR A 107 -18.40 -3.32 12.45
N LYS A 108 -17.54 -4.13 11.84
CA LYS A 108 -17.27 -4.04 10.40
C LYS A 108 -17.86 -5.27 9.73
N ALA A 109 -18.43 -5.08 8.54
CA ALA A 109 -18.91 -6.16 7.69
C ALA A 109 -17.93 -7.36 7.59
N LEU A 110 -18.47 -8.57 7.52
CA LEU A 110 -17.73 -9.80 7.18
C LEU A 110 -16.92 -9.66 5.87
N SER A 111 -17.47 -8.96 4.87
CA SER A 111 -16.79 -8.73 3.57
C SER A 111 -15.51 -7.88 3.67
N CYS A 112 -15.34 -7.25 4.83
CA CYS A 112 -14.22 -6.41 5.23
C CYS A 112 -13.30 -7.08 6.26
N GLY A 113 -13.53 -8.37 6.56
CA GLY A 113 -12.77 -9.12 7.58
C GLY A 113 -13.09 -8.70 9.01
N GLY A 114 -14.19 -7.98 9.24
CA GLY A 114 -14.79 -7.87 10.56
C GLY A 114 -15.76 -9.03 10.82
N ASP A 115 -16.55 -8.90 11.87
CA ASP A 115 -17.38 -9.99 12.41
C ASP A 115 -18.89 -9.72 12.24
N ASP A 116 -19.29 -8.58 11.68
CA ASP A 116 -20.70 -8.24 11.49
C ASP A 116 -21.31 -8.95 10.26
N CYS A 117 -22.34 -9.75 10.55
CA CYS A 117 -23.03 -10.64 9.64
C CYS A 117 -24.04 -9.91 8.75
N ASP A 118 -24.44 -8.68 9.07
CA ASP A 118 -25.33 -7.84 8.27
C ASP A 118 -25.12 -6.33 8.53
N ASP A 119 -24.09 -5.80 7.86
CA ASP A 119 -23.68 -4.38 7.73
C ASP A 119 -24.75 -3.44 7.11
N ARG A 120 -26.02 -3.74 7.31
CA ARG A 120 -27.19 -2.94 6.92
C ARG A 120 -28.23 -2.89 8.03
N ASP A 121 -28.07 -3.65 9.10
CA ASP A 121 -28.98 -3.71 10.23
C ASP A 121 -28.20 -3.58 11.54
N PRO A 122 -28.29 -2.42 12.23
CA PRO A 122 -27.52 -2.17 13.43
C PRO A 122 -27.98 -2.99 14.65
N ASN A 123 -28.95 -3.89 14.47
CA ASN A 123 -29.37 -4.87 15.48
C ASN A 123 -28.88 -6.29 15.16
N ARG A 124 -27.94 -6.45 14.21
CA ARG A 124 -27.41 -7.75 13.81
C ARG A 124 -25.88 -7.75 13.85
N PHE A 125 -25.34 -7.89 15.06
CA PHE A 125 -23.90 -7.73 15.31
C PHE A 125 -23.37 -8.67 16.38
N PRO A 126 -22.06 -8.95 16.39
CA PRO A 126 -21.41 -9.82 17.37
C PRO A 126 -21.77 -9.51 18.83
N GLY A 127 -22.42 -10.46 19.49
CA GLY A 127 -22.76 -10.38 20.91
C GLY A 127 -23.95 -9.45 21.23
N ASN A 128 -24.74 -9.05 20.24
CA ASN A 128 -26.08 -8.51 20.49
C ASN A 128 -26.95 -9.56 21.22
N PRO A 129 -28.04 -9.19 21.92
CA PRO A 129 -28.95 -10.20 22.46
C PRO A 129 -29.72 -10.91 21.34
N GLU A 130 -29.57 -12.23 21.29
CA GLU A 130 -30.32 -13.10 20.38
C GLU A 130 -31.83 -13.08 20.70
N ILE A 131 -32.67 -12.91 19.66
CA ILE A 131 -34.12 -12.91 19.78
C ILE A 131 -34.64 -14.26 19.31
N CYS A 132 -35.23 -15.03 20.22
CA CYS A 132 -35.88 -16.28 19.85
C CYS A 132 -37.15 -15.99 19.02
N ASP A 133 -37.02 -16.05 17.70
CA ASP A 133 -38.13 -15.86 16.78
C ASP A 133 -38.25 -17.00 15.76
N ALA A 134 -39.44 -17.11 15.17
CA ALA A 134 -39.74 -18.12 14.15
C ALA A 134 -39.21 -17.76 12.76
N ASN A 135 -38.63 -16.58 12.58
CA ASN A 135 -38.02 -16.16 11.33
C ASN A 135 -36.58 -16.70 11.23
N GLY A 136 -35.96 -17.08 12.35
CA GLY A 136 -34.60 -17.59 12.42
C GLY A 136 -33.59 -16.53 12.01
N ILE A 137 -33.83 -15.28 12.42
CA ILE A 137 -32.86 -14.20 12.26
C ILE A 137 -31.74 -14.42 13.29
N ASP A 138 -30.51 -14.12 12.90
CA ASP A 138 -29.31 -14.21 13.74
C ASP A 138 -28.95 -12.77 14.14
N GLU A 139 -29.29 -12.36 15.37
CA GLU A 139 -29.03 -11.00 15.84
C GLU A 139 -27.63 -10.83 16.43
N ASP A 140 -27.04 -11.91 16.94
CA ASP A 140 -25.75 -11.87 17.63
C ASP A 140 -24.57 -12.32 16.77
N CYS A 141 -24.84 -12.66 15.50
CA CYS A 141 -23.91 -13.20 14.51
C CYS A 141 -23.22 -14.52 14.94
N ASP A 142 -23.84 -15.27 15.85
CA ASP A 142 -23.48 -16.63 16.21
C ASP A 142 -24.52 -17.61 15.64
N ALA A 143 -24.16 -18.26 14.53
CA ALA A 143 -25.01 -19.27 13.89
C ALA A 143 -25.39 -20.48 14.80
N THR A 144 -24.86 -20.57 16.03
CA THR A 144 -25.23 -21.58 17.02
C THR A 144 -26.33 -21.16 18.00
N THR A 145 -26.69 -19.87 18.06
CA THR A 145 -27.71 -19.30 18.98
C THR A 145 -29.05 -19.02 18.29
N VAL A 146 -29.06 -18.92 16.94
CA VAL A 146 -30.24 -18.67 16.08
C VAL A 146 -31.48 -19.50 16.43
N GLY A 147 -32.62 -18.83 16.62
CA GLY A 147 -33.85 -19.35 17.22
C GLY A 147 -34.67 -20.45 16.53
N ASP A 148 -35.63 -20.99 17.31
CA ASP A 148 -36.59 -22.10 17.10
C ASP A 148 -36.03 -23.50 16.78
N ILE A 149 -34.71 -23.68 16.75
CA ILE A 149 -34.12 -24.99 16.48
C ILE A 149 -34.13 -25.86 17.75
N ASP A 150 -35.08 -26.78 17.83
CA ASP A 150 -34.98 -28.02 18.62
C ASP A 150 -33.98 -28.96 17.91
N LYS A 151 -32.69 -28.69 18.12
CA LYS A 151 -31.60 -29.33 17.36
C LYS A 151 -31.49 -30.83 17.65
N ASP A 152 -31.92 -31.25 18.84
CA ASP A 152 -31.88 -32.63 19.32
C ASP A 152 -33.23 -33.36 19.28
N GLY A 153 -34.31 -32.67 18.91
CA GLY A 153 -35.62 -33.25 18.65
C GLY A 153 -36.40 -33.63 19.92
N ASP A 154 -36.14 -32.94 21.03
CA ASP A 154 -36.70 -33.25 22.36
C ASP A 154 -38.01 -32.51 22.67
N GLY A 155 -38.44 -31.62 21.76
CA GLY A 155 -39.65 -30.80 21.88
C GLY A 155 -39.47 -29.52 22.67
N PHE A 156 -38.24 -29.14 23.05
CA PHE A 156 -37.89 -27.88 23.66
C PHE A 156 -37.02 -27.05 22.71
N ILE A 157 -37.23 -25.73 22.72
CA ILE A 157 -36.32 -24.83 22.00
C ILE A 157 -34.98 -24.86 22.72
N SER A 158 -33.89 -24.97 21.94
CA SER A 158 -32.53 -24.99 22.45
C SER A 158 -32.29 -23.89 23.48
N ALA A 159 -31.72 -24.26 24.64
CA ALA A 159 -31.29 -23.30 25.65
C ALA A 159 -30.15 -22.38 25.18
N MET A 160 -29.61 -22.57 23.98
CA MET A 160 -28.61 -21.71 23.35
C MET A 160 -29.20 -20.41 22.78
N CYS A 161 -30.52 -20.33 22.66
CA CYS A 161 -31.23 -19.08 22.38
C CYS A 161 -31.39 -18.25 23.68
N ARG A 162 -30.35 -18.20 24.52
CA ARG A 162 -30.37 -17.59 25.86
C ARG A 162 -29.01 -17.15 26.36
#